data_AF-A0A7S3NIY5-F1
#
_entry.id   AF-A0A7S3NIY5-F1
#
_cell.length_a   1.000
_cell.length_b   1.000
_cell.length_c   1.000
_cell.angle_alpha   90.00
_cell.angle_beta   90.00
_cell.angle_gamma   90.00
#
_symmetry.space_group_name_H-M   'P 1'
#
loop_
_entity.id
_entity.type
_entity.pdbx_description
1 polymer ?
#
loop_
_entity_poly.entity_id
_entity_poly.type
_entity_poly.pdbx_seq_one_letter_code
_entity_poly.pdbx_strand_id
1 'polypeptide(L)'
;FDDYNWSWPVCLMFGAMLSATDPVAVVALLKELGVSERLSVLIEGESLLNDGTAIVVFDVFREALVHRPCDPEMPSYIEVFELLFRLGGLGPIVGCLVGSCCVTLLRNTVNDALNETTITLFAAYASFGIAEGIVGTSGVLSVVFCGLFVSRYG
;
A
#
# COMPACT_ATOMS: atom_id res chain seq x y z
N PHE A 1 0.29 24.35 -20.01
CA PHE A 1 0.28 24.13 -18.55
C PHE A 1 -0.12 25.41 -17.80
N ASP A 2 0.10 26.59 -18.39
CA ASP A 2 -0.35 27.88 -17.83
C ASP A 2 -1.89 28.07 -17.79
N ASP A 3 -2.66 27.32 -18.58
CA ASP A 3 -4.13 27.45 -18.60
C ASP A 3 -4.82 27.04 -17.29
N TYR A 4 -4.19 26.18 -16.49
CA TYR A 4 -4.76 25.65 -15.24
C TYR A 4 -4.19 26.31 -13.97
N ASN A 5 -3.10 27.09 -14.05
CA ASN A 5 -2.40 27.67 -12.90
C ASN A 5 -2.05 26.64 -11.79
N TRP A 6 -1.70 25.40 -12.17
CA TRP A 6 -1.29 24.38 -11.21
C TRP A 6 0.20 24.51 -10.87
N SER A 7 0.52 24.48 -9.58
CA SER A 7 1.91 24.37 -9.13
C SER A 7 2.45 22.95 -9.36
N TRP A 8 3.77 22.81 -9.43
CA TRP A 8 4.43 21.51 -9.62
C TRP A 8 3.99 20.43 -8.61
N PRO A 9 3.86 20.72 -7.30
CA PRO A 9 3.36 19.74 -6.34
C PRO A 9 1.92 19.28 -6.64
N VAL A 10 1.06 20.17 -7.15
CA VAL A 10 -0.31 19.81 -7.56
C VAL A 10 -0.28 18.86 -8.77
N CYS A 11 0.54 19.15 -9.77
CA CYS A 11 0.70 18.28 -10.94
C CYS A 11 1.22 16.89 -10.56
N LEU A 12 2.19 16.81 -9.64
CA LEU A 12 2.76 15.54 -9.20
C LEU A 12 1.82 14.75 -8.28
N MET A 13 1.12 15.44 -7.38
CA MET A 13 0.06 14.83 -6.57
C MET A 13 -1.06 14.26 -7.46
N PHE A 14 -1.47 15.00 -8.49
CA PHE A 14 -2.44 14.53 -9.47
C PHE A 14 -1.91 13.34 -10.29
N GLY A 15 -0.64 13.38 -10.70
CA GLY A 15 0.02 12.25 -11.36
C GLY A 15 0.04 10.99 -10.51
N ALA A 16 0.35 11.11 -9.20
CA ALA A 16 0.31 10.00 -8.26
C ALA A 16 -1.10 9.42 -8.10
N MET A 17 -2.13 10.26 -8.10
CA MET A 17 -3.53 9.80 -8.07
C MET A 17 -3.89 9.00 -9.33
N LEU A 18 -3.40 9.41 -10.50
CA LEU A 18 -3.66 8.75 -11.78
C LEU A 18 -2.78 7.51 -12.03
N SER A 19 -1.69 7.33 -11.28
CA SER A 19 -0.78 6.20 -11.47
C SER A 19 -1.30 4.90 -10.86
N ALA A 20 -2.23 4.97 -9.90
CA ALA A 20 -2.93 3.79 -9.38
C ALA A 20 -3.71 3.10 -10.52
N THR A 21 -3.60 1.78 -10.62
CA THR A 21 -4.17 1.01 -11.74
C THR A 21 -4.93 -0.18 -11.22
N ASP A 22 -6.16 -0.37 -11.70
CA ASP A 22 -6.98 -1.54 -11.41
C ASP A 22 -7.00 -2.50 -12.62
N PRO A 23 -6.30 -3.65 -12.54
CA PRO A 23 -6.22 -4.60 -13.63
C PRO A 23 -7.37 -5.62 -13.60
N VAL A 24 -8.38 -5.49 -12.73
CA VAL A 24 -9.42 -6.51 -12.53
C VAL A 24 -10.09 -6.94 -13.85
N ALA A 25 -10.45 -5.98 -14.71
CA ALA A 25 -11.05 -6.29 -16.01
C ALA A 25 -10.08 -7.01 -16.96
N VAL A 26 -8.81 -6.61 -16.97
CA VAL A 26 -7.76 -7.22 -17.80
C VAL A 26 -7.46 -8.64 -17.32
N VAL A 27 -7.35 -8.84 -16.00
CA VAL A 27 -7.11 -10.15 -15.40
C VAL A 27 -8.27 -11.10 -15.65
N ALA A 28 -9.52 -10.63 -15.58
CA ALA A 28 -10.70 -11.44 -15.92
C ALA A 28 -10.64 -11.94 -17.39
N LEU A 29 -10.33 -11.05 -18.33
CA LEU A 29 -10.18 -11.41 -19.74
C LEU A 29 -9.02 -12.41 -19.95
N LEU A 30 -7.87 -12.19 -19.30
CA LEU A 30 -6.72 -13.10 -19.42
C LEU A 30 -7.05 -14.50 -18.86
N LYS A 31 -7.82 -14.59 -17.78
CA LYS A 31 -8.30 -15.87 -17.23
C LYS A 31 -9.21 -16.60 -18.24
N GLU A 32 -10.12 -15.89 -18.93
CA GLU A 32 -10.93 -16.47 -20.00
C GLU A 32 -10.10 -16.98 -21.19
N LEU A 33 -8.99 -16.29 -21.49
CA LEU A 33 -8.05 -16.66 -22.57
C LEU A 33 -7.07 -17.79 -22.18
N GLY A 34 -7.18 -18.35 -20.97
CA GLY A 34 -6.38 -19.48 -20.52
C GLY A 34 -4.98 -19.12 -20.03
N VAL A 35 -4.75 -17.89 -19.57
CA VAL A 35 -3.51 -17.51 -18.90
C VAL A 35 -3.30 -18.32 -17.61
N SER A 36 -2.03 -18.63 -17.30
CA SER A 36 -1.68 -19.32 -16.06
C SER A 36 -2.08 -18.51 -14.82
N GLU A 37 -2.61 -19.19 -13.81
CA GLU A 37 -2.96 -18.61 -12.50
C GLU A 37 -1.82 -17.79 -11.88
N ARG A 38 -0.57 -18.27 -12.03
CA ARG A 38 0.64 -17.57 -11.55
C ARG A 38 0.79 -16.18 -12.14
N LEU A 39 0.47 -16.01 -13.42
CA LEU A 39 0.56 -14.71 -14.09
C LEU A 39 -0.57 -13.78 -13.64
N SER A 40 -1.77 -14.30 -13.41
CA SER A 40 -2.86 -13.52 -12.82
C SER A 40 -2.50 -13.00 -11.43
N VAL A 41 -1.97 -13.87 -10.56
CA VAL A 41 -1.52 -13.49 -9.21
C VAL A 41 -0.40 -12.46 -9.27
N LEU A 42 0.52 -12.57 -10.23
CA LEU A 42 1.59 -11.60 -10.42
C LEU A 42 1.04 -10.21 -10.79
N ILE A 43 0.10 -10.13 -11.74
CA ILE A 43 -0.49 -8.86 -12.18
C ILE A 43 -1.33 -8.22 -11.05
N GLU A 44 -2.13 -9.04 -10.34
CA GLU A 44 -2.88 -8.58 -9.17
C GLU A 44 -1.94 -8.05 -8.08
N GLY A 45 -0.83 -8.74 -7.80
CA GLY A 45 0.17 -8.32 -6.83
C GLY A 45 0.93 -7.05 -7.23
N GLU A 46 1.27 -6.89 -8.51
CA GLU A 46 1.89 -5.67 -9.04
C GLU A 46 0.97 -4.46 -8.86
N SER A 47 -0.31 -4.59 -9.21
CA SER A 47 -1.31 -3.53 -9.03
C SER A 47 -1.50 -3.16 -7.56
N LEU A 48 -1.60 -4.13 -6.65
CA LEU A 48 -1.74 -3.85 -5.21
C LEU A 48 -0.54 -3.08 -4.65
N LEU A 49 0.68 -3.45 -5.06
CA LEU A 49 1.89 -2.70 -4.70
C LEU A 49 1.89 -1.30 -5.32
N ASN A 50 1.50 -1.18 -6.59
CA ASN A 50 1.40 0.09 -7.28
C ASN A 50 0.43 1.04 -6.58
N ASP A 51 -0.77 0.59 -6.22
CA ASP A 51 -1.76 1.38 -5.48
C ASP A 51 -1.23 1.83 -4.12
N GLY A 52 -0.55 0.92 -3.40
CA GLY A 52 0.13 1.23 -2.13
C GLY A 52 1.26 2.26 -2.28
N THR A 53 1.98 2.27 -3.41
CA THR A 53 2.99 3.29 -3.70
C THR A 53 2.38 4.62 -4.15
N ALA A 54 1.30 4.59 -4.94
CA ALA A 54 0.60 5.76 -5.42
C ALA A 54 0.07 6.60 -4.24
N ILE A 55 -0.52 5.96 -3.22
CA ILE A 55 -0.99 6.68 -2.02
C ILE A 55 0.17 7.31 -1.22
N VAL A 56 1.33 6.64 -1.13
CA VAL A 56 2.52 7.20 -0.47
C VAL A 56 3.02 8.44 -1.21
N VAL A 57 3.16 8.38 -2.53
CA VAL A 57 3.60 9.52 -3.34
C VAL A 57 2.57 10.66 -3.28
N PHE A 58 1.27 10.34 -3.29
CA PHE A 58 0.21 11.30 -3.10
C PHE A 58 0.33 12.03 -1.76
N ASP A 59 0.49 11.29 -0.65
CA ASP A 59 0.64 11.89 0.67
C ASP A 59 1.91 12.74 0.79
N VAL A 60 2.99 12.38 0.08
CA VAL A 60 4.21 13.21 0.05
C VAL A 60 3.94 14.63 -0.45
N PHE A 61 3.26 14.76 -1.58
CA PHE A 61 2.96 16.08 -2.16
C PHE A 61 1.79 16.76 -1.46
N ARG A 62 0.82 16.00 -0.94
CA ARG A 62 -0.27 16.53 -0.11
C ARG A 62 0.28 17.19 1.14
N GLU A 63 1.21 16.57 1.86
CA GLU A 63 1.82 17.17 3.04
C GLU A 63 2.59 18.46 2.68
N ALA A 64 3.32 18.48 1.57
CA ALA A 64 4.01 19.69 1.10
C ALA A 64 3.03 20.85 0.85
N LEU A 65 1.87 20.56 0.24
CA LEU A 65 0.81 21.55 -0.03
C LEU A 65 0.12 22.05 1.24
N VAL A 66 -0.12 21.17 2.22
CA VAL A 66 -0.76 21.54 3.49
C VAL A 66 0.13 22.44 4.35
N HIS A 67 1.45 22.17 4.38
CA HIS A 67 2.39 22.93 5.21
C HIS A 67 2.80 24.27 4.59
N ARG A 68 2.72 24.43 3.26
CA ARG A 68 3.09 25.68 2.55
C ARG A 68 1.98 26.16 1.61
N PRO A 69 0.81 26.58 2.13
CA PRO A 69 -0.36 26.89 1.31
C PRO A 69 -0.22 28.17 0.47
N CYS A 70 0.63 29.11 0.88
CA CYS A 70 0.78 30.41 0.22
C CYS A 70 1.90 30.45 -0.84
N ASP A 71 2.87 29.52 -0.78
CA ASP A 71 3.93 29.39 -1.78
C ASP A 71 4.36 27.92 -1.85
N PRO A 72 3.64 27.09 -2.63
CA PRO A 72 3.90 25.66 -2.73
C PRO A 72 5.16 25.41 -3.56
N GLU A 73 6.30 25.66 -2.94
CA GLU A 73 7.61 25.29 -3.47
C GLU A 73 7.76 23.75 -3.51
N MET A 74 8.66 23.28 -4.37
CA MET A 74 9.04 21.88 -4.38
C MET A 74 9.64 21.49 -3.03
N PRO A 75 9.19 20.38 -2.40
CA PRO A 75 9.88 19.85 -1.24
C PRO A 75 11.33 19.50 -1.60
N SER A 76 12.23 19.70 -0.64
CA SER A 76 13.65 19.36 -0.82
C SER A 76 13.81 17.86 -1.05
N TYR A 77 14.84 17.43 -1.79
CA TYR A 77 15.14 16.01 -1.98
C TYR A 77 15.24 15.23 -0.67
N ILE A 78 15.73 15.90 0.39
CA ILE A 78 15.83 15.31 1.74
C ILE A 78 14.43 15.12 2.34
N GLU A 79 13.55 16.12 2.27
CA GLU A 79 12.17 16.06 2.78
C GLU A 79 11.38 14.96 2.05
N VAL A 80 11.50 14.87 0.72
CA VAL A 80 10.87 13.83 -0.08
C VAL A 80 11.37 12.45 0.34
N PHE A 81 12.69 12.28 0.52
CA PHE A 81 13.26 11.01 0.92
C PHE A 81 12.83 10.58 2.32
N GLU A 82 12.87 11.49 3.31
CA GLU A 82 12.42 11.23 4.67
C GLU A 82 10.95 10.82 4.71
N LEU A 83 10.11 11.52 3.94
CA LEU A 83 8.68 11.28 3.92
C LEU A 83 8.35 9.97 3.19
N LEU A 84 9.04 9.66 2.10
CA LEU A 84 8.90 8.40 1.38
C LEU A 84 9.40 7.21 2.22
N PHE A 85 10.49 7.39 2.98
CA PHE A 85 10.97 6.38 3.93
C PHE A 85 9.97 6.17 5.09
N ARG A 86 9.44 7.25 5.65
CA ARG A 86 8.47 7.19 6.75
C ARG A 86 7.15 6.57 6.30
N LEU A 87 6.57 7.05 5.20
CA LEU A 87 5.26 6.61 4.71
C LEU A 87 5.32 5.27 3.96
N GLY A 88 6.39 5.04 3.19
CA GLY A 88 6.53 3.86 2.34
C GLY A 88 7.41 2.75 2.92
N GLY A 89 8.45 3.09 3.70
CA GLY A 89 9.40 2.12 4.24
C GLY A 89 8.97 1.47 5.56
N LEU A 90 8.35 2.23 6.47
CA LEU A 90 7.92 1.71 7.77
C LEU A 90 6.68 0.80 7.68
N GLY A 91 5.74 1.09 6.77
CA GLY A 91 4.55 0.27 6.53
C GLY A 91 4.88 -1.22 6.30
N PRO A 92 5.74 -1.56 5.33
CA PRO A 92 6.23 -2.92 5.11
C PRO A 92 6.80 -3.61 6.36
N ILE A 93 7.53 -2.87 7.20
CA ILE A 93 8.10 -3.39 8.46
C ILE A 93 6.97 -3.75 9.43
N VAL A 94 6.01 -2.82 9.64
CA VAL A 94 4.83 -3.07 10.47
C VAL A 94 4.04 -4.27 9.95
N GLY A 95 3.82 -4.34 8.64
CA GLY A 95 3.16 -5.46 7.97
C GLY A 95 3.83 -6.80 8.25
N CYS A 96 5.16 -6.87 8.09
CA CYS A 96 5.92 -8.09 8.39
C CYS A 96 5.84 -8.49 9.87
N LEU A 97 5.87 -7.53 10.79
CA LEU A 97 5.75 -7.80 12.23
C LEU A 97 4.37 -8.35 12.60
N VAL A 98 3.31 -7.74 12.09
CA VAL A 98 1.93 -8.20 12.31
C VAL A 98 1.72 -9.55 11.63
N GLY A 99 2.23 -9.74 10.42
CA GLY A 99 2.20 -11.02 9.69
C GLY A 99 2.92 -12.13 10.44
N SER A 100 4.08 -11.87 11.04
CA SER A 100 4.81 -12.83 11.88
C SER A 100 4.01 -13.26 13.10
N CYS A 101 3.33 -12.31 13.76
CA CYS A 101 2.40 -12.60 14.84
C CYS A 101 1.22 -13.45 14.36
N CYS A 102 0.61 -13.08 13.23
CA CYS A 102 -0.50 -13.81 12.61
C CYS A 102 -0.12 -15.27 12.30
N VAL A 103 1.02 -15.50 11.65
CA VAL A 103 1.53 -16.85 11.35
C VAL A 103 1.73 -17.68 12.62
N THR A 104 2.21 -17.06 13.70
CA THR A 104 2.38 -17.75 14.99
C THR A 104 1.03 -18.17 15.57
N LEU A 105 0.00 -17.33 15.46
CA LEU A 105 -1.36 -17.64 15.91
C LEU A 105 -2.03 -18.72 15.05
N LEU A 106 -1.85 -18.67 13.73
CA LEU A 106 -2.36 -19.67 12.79
C LEU A 106 -1.76 -21.06 13.07
N ARG A 107 -0.44 -21.14 13.29
CA ARG A 107 0.23 -22.41 13.64
C ARG A 107 -0.31 -23.05 14.92
N ASN A 108 -0.80 -22.24 15.86
CA ASN A 108 -1.38 -22.72 17.11
C ASN A 108 -2.86 -23.13 16.97
N THR A 109 -3.50 -22.77 15.85
CA THR A 109 -4.93 -22.98 15.59
C THR A 109 -5.06 -23.99 14.46
N VAL A 110 -5.06 -25.28 14.78
CA VAL A 110 -5.11 -26.36 13.79
C VAL A 110 -6.56 -26.85 13.61
N ASN A 111 -7.02 -26.98 12.36
CA ASN A 111 -8.31 -27.57 11.95
C ASN A 111 -9.59 -26.75 12.25
N ASP A 112 -9.53 -25.41 12.26
CA ASP A 112 -10.73 -24.56 12.33
C ASP A 112 -10.68 -23.42 11.31
N ALA A 113 -11.35 -23.64 10.18
CA ALA A 113 -11.42 -22.67 9.08
C ALA A 113 -12.06 -21.33 9.48
N LEU A 114 -12.99 -21.34 10.45
CA LEU A 114 -13.60 -20.09 10.95
C LEU A 114 -12.58 -19.27 11.73
N ASN A 115 -11.77 -19.92 12.56
CA ASN A 115 -10.72 -19.22 13.31
C ASN A 115 -9.60 -18.71 12.40
N GLU A 116 -9.16 -19.50 11.41
CA GLU A 116 -8.14 -19.07 10.45
C GLU A 116 -8.60 -17.81 9.68
N THR A 117 -9.84 -17.82 9.20
CA THR A 117 -10.44 -16.67 8.51
C THR A 117 -10.54 -15.46 9.45
N THR A 118 -10.95 -15.67 10.70
CA THR A 118 -11.08 -14.59 11.70
C THR A 118 -9.73 -13.98 12.05
N ILE A 119 -8.69 -14.79 12.26
CA ILE A 119 -7.33 -14.35 12.59
C ILE A 119 -6.72 -13.57 11.43
N THR A 120 -6.87 -14.05 10.19
CA THR A 120 -6.33 -13.36 9.00
C THR A 120 -7.04 -12.03 8.73
N LEU A 121 -8.37 -11.98 8.86
CA LEU A 121 -9.13 -10.73 8.78
C LEU A 121 -8.69 -9.75 9.87
N PHE A 122 -8.60 -10.20 11.11
CA PHE A 122 -8.15 -9.37 12.22
C PHE A 122 -6.73 -8.84 11.99
N ALA A 123 -5.81 -9.68 11.52
CA ALA A 123 -4.44 -9.28 11.22
C ALA A 123 -4.38 -8.20 10.13
N ALA A 124 -5.21 -8.29 9.07
CA ALA A 124 -5.29 -7.26 8.04
C ALA A 124 -5.73 -5.91 8.62
N TYR A 125 -6.83 -5.87 9.38
CA TYR A 125 -7.29 -4.63 10.01
C TYR A 125 -6.33 -4.09 11.08
N ALA A 126 -5.71 -4.97 11.87
CA ALA A 126 -4.72 -4.59 12.87
C ALA A 126 -3.47 -4.01 12.20
N SER A 127 -2.97 -4.64 11.14
CA SER A 127 -1.83 -4.16 10.34
C SER A 127 -2.07 -2.77 9.77
N PHE A 128 -3.27 -2.52 9.23
CA PHE A 128 -3.68 -1.21 8.76
C PHE A 128 -3.75 -0.18 9.91
N GLY A 129 -4.51 -0.50 10.96
CA GLY A 129 -4.77 0.41 12.08
C GLY A 129 -3.52 0.77 12.89
N ILE A 130 -2.58 -0.17 13.06
CA ILE A 130 -1.30 0.11 13.72
C ILE A 130 -0.45 1.03 12.83
N ALA A 131 -0.38 0.76 11.53
CA ALA A 131 0.41 1.55 10.60
C ALA A 131 -0.08 3.01 10.51
N GLU A 132 -1.37 3.23 10.24
CA GLU A 132 -1.89 4.61 10.13
C GLU A 132 -2.10 5.27 11.49
N GLY A 133 -2.72 4.56 12.44
CA GLY A 133 -3.18 5.14 13.69
C GLY A 133 -2.09 5.32 14.76
N ILE A 134 -1.07 4.47 14.77
CA ILE A 134 -0.03 4.49 15.81
C ILE A 134 1.32 4.97 15.24
N VAL A 135 1.73 4.43 14.08
CA VAL A 135 3.05 4.71 13.50
C VAL A 135 3.02 5.92 12.57
N GLY A 136 1.88 6.23 11.94
CA GLY A 136 1.76 7.28 10.93
C GLY A 136 2.52 6.94 9.65
N THR A 137 2.33 5.72 9.15
CA THR A 137 2.89 5.20 7.88
C THR A 137 1.76 4.61 7.02
N SER A 138 2.06 4.17 5.78
CA SER A 138 1.04 3.63 4.87
C SER A 138 0.43 2.34 5.41
N GLY A 139 -0.87 2.42 5.77
CA GLY A 139 -1.67 1.27 6.18
C GLY A 139 -1.84 0.26 5.06
N VAL A 140 -2.05 0.74 3.83
CA VAL A 140 -2.20 -0.12 2.64
C VAL A 140 -0.95 -0.97 2.42
N LEU A 141 0.24 -0.36 2.39
CA LEU A 141 1.50 -1.12 2.23
C LEU A 141 1.76 -2.06 3.41
N SER A 142 1.40 -1.66 4.64
CA SER A 142 1.46 -2.55 5.80
C SER A 142 0.62 -3.81 5.58
N VAL A 143 -0.64 -3.68 5.15
CA VAL A 143 -1.52 -4.83 4.89
C VAL A 143 -0.98 -5.72 3.77
N VAL A 144 -0.48 -5.13 2.67
CA VAL A 144 0.11 -5.90 1.56
C VAL A 144 1.27 -6.76 2.06
N PHE A 145 2.20 -6.18 2.83
CA PHE A 145 3.33 -6.93 3.37
C PHE A 145 2.93 -7.93 4.45
N CYS A 146 1.91 -7.64 5.26
CA CYS A 146 1.32 -8.62 6.17
C CYS A 146 0.80 -9.84 5.40
N GLY A 147 0.04 -9.62 4.33
CA GLY A 147 -0.48 -10.68 3.46
C GLY A 147 0.63 -11.48 2.78
N LEU A 148 1.67 -10.82 2.26
CA LEU A 148 2.84 -11.48 1.68
C LEU A 148 3.58 -12.35 2.69
N PHE A 149 3.74 -11.86 3.93
CA PHE A 149 4.39 -12.60 4.99
C PHE A 149 3.58 -13.85 5.36
N VAL A 150 2.27 -13.70 5.55
CA VAL A 150 1.36 -14.84 5.84
C VAL A 150 1.35 -15.83 4.68
N SER A 151 1.26 -15.38 3.43
CA SER A 151 1.28 -16.26 2.26
C SER A 151 2.57 -17.08 2.13
N ARG A 152 3.70 -16.57 2.65
CA ARG A 152 4.99 -17.25 2.58
C ARG A 152 5.24 -18.22 3.74
N TYR A 153 4.75 -17.90 4.94
CA TYR A 153 5.14 -18.60 6.18
C TYR A 153 3.98 -19.20 6.99
N GLY A 154 2.75 -18.82 6.65
CA GLY A 154 1.50 -19.33 7.21
C GLY A 154 1.15 -20.72 6.74
#